data_AF-A0A0Q9UM59-F1
#
_entry.id   AF-A0A0Q9UM59-F1
#
_cell.length_a   1.000
_cell.length_b   1.000
_cell.length_c   1.000
_cell.angle_alpha   90.00
_cell.angle_beta   90.00
_cell.angle_gamma   90.00
#
_symmetry.space_group_name_H-M   'P 1'
#
loop_
_entity.id
_entity.type
_entity.pdbx_description
1 polymer ?
#
loop_
_entity_poly.entity_id
_entity_poly.type
_entity_poly.pdbx_seq_one_letter_code
_entity_poly.pdbx_strand_id
1 'polypeptide(L)'
;MALLGVILLLVGAGVGVVSYLATHAAAGTVAVTAFGFTRNATPLELVVYGAAAVLLFALGWAMVSAAARRRARLRREDKEATHVTELEENAEAARLDHERRFQEAGLRDEDLRRRESELSARHEGLDTREAELSRREAEWREREGPSVADVVTGRADGSVNEGTASWADEPGSAGSVERPAETRGSRRTDRTEALDPADTADTADTSSSDEREQRDSTV
;
A
#
# COMPACT_ATOMS: atom_id res chain seq x y z
N MET A 1 -27.75 -1.66 -33.43
CA MET A 1 -27.42 -0.29 -33.88
C MET A 1 -26.21 -0.24 -34.81
N ALA A 2 -25.01 -0.66 -34.40
CA ALA A 2 -23.84 -0.70 -35.30
C ALA A 2 -24.02 -1.67 -36.49
N LEU A 3 -24.63 -2.84 -36.25
CA LEU A 3 -24.91 -3.84 -37.29
C LEU A 3 -25.80 -3.27 -38.42
N LEU A 4 -26.79 -2.44 -38.07
CA LEU A 4 -27.72 -1.86 -39.03
C LEU A 4 -27.04 -0.78 -39.88
N GLY A 5 -26.12 -0.01 -39.29
CA GLY A 5 -25.27 0.93 -40.03
C GLY A 5 -24.29 0.23 -40.99
N VAL A 6 -23.72 -0.91 -40.58
CA VAL A 6 -22.85 -1.73 -41.44
C VAL A 6 -23.65 -2.39 -42.58
N ILE A 7 -24.88 -2.85 -42.30
CA ILE A 7 -25.78 -3.38 -43.34
C ILE A 7 -26.14 -2.28 -44.34
N LEU A 8 -26.49 -1.07 -43.88
CA LEU A 8 -26.74 0.06 -44.79
C LEU A 8 -25.50 0.44 -45.61
N LEU A 9 -24.32 0.34 -45.01
CA LEU A 9 -23.04 0.60 -45.67
C LEU A 9 -22.77 -0.40 -46.79
N LEU A 10 -22.97 -1.69 -46.53
CA LEU A 10 -22.83 -2.76 -47.52
C LEU A 10 -23.86 -2.63 -48.65
N VAL A 11 -25.09 -2.26 -48.32
CA VAL A 11 -26.14 -2.02 -49.32
C VAL A 11 -25.80 -0.80 -50.19
N GLY A 12 -25.35 0.31 -49.59
CA GLY A 12 -24.92 1.50 -50.32
C GLY A 12 -23.71 1.25 -51.23
N ALA A 13 -22.72 0.51 -50.74
CA ALA A 13 -21.55 0.10 -51.53
C ALA A 13 -21.95 -0.86 -52.66
N GLY A 14 -22.81 -1.84 -52.41
CA GLY A 14 -23.32 -2.77 -53.41
C GLY A 14 -24.10 -2.07 -54.52
N VAL A 15 -25.00 -1.15 -54.15
CA VAL A 15 -25.76 -0.33 -55.11
C VAL A 15 -24.82 0.58 -55.92
N GLY A 16 -23.79 1.16 -55.28
CA GLY A 16 -22.79 1.99 -55.96
C GLY A 16 -21.96 1.22 -56.98
N VAL A 17 -21.50 0.01 -56.63
CA VAL A 17 -20.71 -0.85 -57.53
C VAL A 17 -21.54 -1.35 -58.71
N VAL A 18 -22.78 -1.79 -58.46
CA VAL A 18 -23.70 -2.23 -59.53
C VAL A 18 -24.02 -1.07 -60.48
N SER A 19 -24.26 0.13 -59.94
CA SER A 19 -24.49 1.33 -60.73
C SER A 19 -23.27 1.68 -61.58
N TYR A 20 -22.06 1.65 -61.00
CA TYR A 20 -20.82 1.92 -61.72
C TYR A 20 -20.58 0.94 -62.87
N LEU A 21 -20.73 -0.37 -62.62
CA LEU A 21 -20.59 -1.41 -63.65
C LEU A 21 -21.62 -1.26 -64.78
N ALA A 22 -22.86 -0.93 -64.45
CA ALA A 22 -23.91 -0.69 -65.43
C ALA A 22 -23.63 0.55 -66.30
N THR A 23 -23.06 1.60 -65.70
CA THR A 23 -22.74 2.85 -66.42
C THR A 23 -21.49 2.72 -67.28
N HIS A 24 -20.49 1.95 -66.85
CA HIS A 24 -19.24 1.76 -67.58
C HIS A 24 -19.41 0.87 -68.83
N ALA A 25 -20.44 0.03 -68.86
CA ALA A 25 -20.70 -0.90 -69.96
C ALA A 25 -21.49 -0.32 -71.15
N ALA A 26 -22.02 0.91 -71.04
CA ALA A 26 -23.01 1.40 -72.00
C ALA A 26 -22.78 2.87 -72.43
N ALA A 27 -22.45 3.06 -73.70
CA ALA A 27 -22.40 4.38 -74.37
C ALA A 27 -23.80 4.91 -74.79
N GLY A 28 -24.86 4.51 -74.08
CA GLY A 28 -26.27 4.86 -74.34
C GLY A 28 -27.18 4.50 -73.16
N THR A 29 -28.46 4.89 -73.20
CA THR A 29 -29.45 4.69 -72.10
C THR A 29 -29.38 3.27 -71.53
N VAL A 30 -29.12 3.16 -70.23
CA VAL A 30 -28.83 1.89 -69.57
C VAL A 30 -30.12 1.30 -69.04
N ALA A 31 -30.53 0.16 -69.59
CA ALA A 31 -31.60 -0.64 -69.02
C ALA A 31 -31.04 -1.35 -67.76
N VAL A 32 -31.34 -0.80 -66.59
CA VAL A 32 -30.93 -1.41 -65.32
C VAL A 32 -32.00 -2.42 -64.94
N THR A 33 -31.62 -3.71 -64.92
CA THR A 33 -32.46 -4.82 -64.48
C THR A 33 -32.07 -5.25 -63.08
N ALA A 34 -32.94 -4.97 -62.11
CA ALA A 34 -32.80 -5.49 -60.76
C ALA A 34 -34.19 -5.94 -60.26
N PHE A 35 -34.26 -7.13 -59.66
CA PHE A 35 -35.51 -7.72 -59.14
C PHE A 35 -36.66 -7.87 -60.17
N GLY A 36 -36.34 -8.16 -61.43
CA GLY A 36 -37.33 -8.42 -62.48
C GLY A 36 -38.02 -7.18 -63.08
N PHE A 37 -37.65 -5.98 -62.62
CA PHE A 37 -38.08 -4.72 -63.23
C PHE A 37 -36.98 -4.15 -64.14
N THR A 38 -37.32 -3.97 -65.42
CA THR A 38 -36.50 -3.28 -66.43
C THR A 38 -36.85 -1.79 -66.41
N ARG A 39 -35.94 -0.93 -65.93
CA ARG A 39 -36.11 0.53 -66.05
C ARG A 39 -34.94 1.13 -66.81
N ASN A 40 -35.26 1.87 -67.87
CA ASN A 40 -34.28 2.64 -68.62
C ASN A 40 -33.93 3.87 -67.80
N ALA A 41 -32.74 3.86 -67.18
CA ALA A 41 -32.24 4.97 -66.39
C ALA A 41 -31.29 5.82 -67.24
N THR A 42 -31.47 7.13 -67.17
CA THR A 42 -30.53 8.05 -67.83
C THR A 42 -29.24 8.14 -67.02
N PRO A 43 -28.07 8.40 -67.63
CA PRO A 43 -26.80 8.53 -66.90
C PRO A 43 -26.85 9.57 -65.77
N LEU A 44 -27.68 10.60 -65.92
CA LEU A 44 -27.88 11.65 -64.92
C LEU A 44 -28.62 11.12 -63.68
N GLU A 45 -29.58 10.21 -63.84
CA GLU A 45 -30.26 9.56 -62.71
C GLU A 45 -29.29 8.67 -61.92
N LEU A 46 -28.40 7.94 -62.60
CA LEU A 46 -27.36 7.13 -61.95
C LEU A 46 -26.42 7.99 -61.09
N VAL A 47 -26.04 9.18 -61.57
CA VAL A 47 -25.25 10.14 -60.78
C VAL A 47 -26.03 10.64 -59.57
N VAL A 48 -27.32 10.94 -59.71
CA VAL A 48 -28.18 11.38 -58.60
C VAL A 48 -28.35 10.27 -57.55
N TYR A 49 -28.54 9.01 -57.96
CA TYR A 49 -28.61 7.88 -57.03
C TYR A 49 -27.27 7.64 -56.32
N GLY A 50 -26.15 7.77 -57.04
CA GLY A 50 -24.81 7.71 -56.45
C GLY A 50 -24.60 8.82 -55.40
N ALA A 51 -24.97 10.05 -55.74
CA ALA A 51 -24.88 11.19 -54.81
C ALA A 51 -25.78 10.99 -53.57
N ALA A 52 -27.00 10.47 -53.74
CA ALA A 52 -27.89 10.14 -52.65
C ALA A 52 -27.32 9.02 -51.75
N ALA A 53 -26.72 7.99 -52.35
CA ALA A 53 -26.08 6.91 -51.60
C ALA A 53 -24.88 7.41 -50.77
N VAL A 54 -24.04 8.28 -51.34
CA VAL A 54 -22.90 8.90 -50.63
C VAL A 54 -23.40 9.81 -49.50
N LEU A 55 -24.48 10.56 -49.71
CA LEU A 55 -25.09 11.38 -48.66
C LEU A 55 -25.62 10.54 -47.50
N LEU A 56 -26.34 9.45 -47.79
CA LEU A 56 -26.83 8.53 -46.77
C LEU A 56 -25.69 7.83 -46.03
N PHE A 57 -24.63 7.46 -46.74
CA PHE A 57 -23.41 6.91 -46.14
C PHE A 57 -22.76 7.92 -45.20
N ALA A 58 -22.55 9.16 -45.65
CA ALA A 58 -21.95 10.22 -44.84
C ALA A 58 -22.81 10.53 -43.61
N LEU A 59 -24.13 10.54 -43.76
CA LEU A 59 -25.08 10.78 -42.67
C LEU A 59 -25.07 9.62 -41.65
N GLY A 60 -25.02 8.37 -42.12
CA GLY A 60 -24.89 7.20 -41.28
C GLY A 60 -23.58 7.22 -40.48
N TRP A 61 -22.47 7.56 -41.14
CA TRP A 61 -21.16 7.72 -40.50
C TRP A 61 -21.14 8.86 -39.47
N ALA A 62 -21.79 9.99 -39.77
CA ALA A 62 -21.92 11.12 -38.85
C ALA A 62 -22.69 10.73 -37.57
N MET A 63 -23.77 9.96 -37.69
CA MET A 63 -24.52 9.45 -36.54
C MET A 63 -23.70 8.47 -35.69
N VAL A 64 -22.97 7.53 -36.31
CA VAL A 64 -22.13 6.55 -35.59
C VAL A 64 -20.98 7.25 -34.88
N SER A 65 -20.30 8.19 -35.55
CA SER A 65 -19.19 8.95 -34.97
C SER A 65 -19.66 9.89 -33.85
N ALA A 66 -20.84 10.50 -33.97
CA ALA A 66 -21.43 11.30 -32.90
C ALA A 66 -21.82 10.44 -31.67
N ALA A 67 -22.38 9.25 -31.88
CA ALA A 67 -22.72 8.32 -30.81
C ALA A 67 -21.48 7.76 -30.09
N ALA A 68 -20.40 7.48 -30.84
CA ALA A 68 -19.12 7.05 -30.28
C ALA A 68 -18.49 8.15 -29.40
N ARG A 69 -18.54 9.41 -29.84
CA ARG A 69 -18.08 10.57 -29.04
C ARG A 69 -18.90 10.76 -27.76
N ARG A 70 -20.22 10.53 -27.80
CA ARG A 70 -21.07 10.58 -26.59
C ARG A 70 -20.71 9.49 -25.58
N ARG A 71 -20.48 8.25 -26.04
CA ARG A 71 -20.07 7.14 -25.16
C ARG A 71 -18.67 7.32 -24.57
N ALA A 72 -17.77 7.99 -25.28
CA ALA A 72 -16.43 8.29 -24.75
C ALA A 72 -16.45 9.29 -23.58
N ARG A 73 -17.43 10.20 -23.53
CA ARG A 73 -17.61 11.14 -22.41
C ARG A 73 -18.15 10.44 -21.17
N LEU A 74 -19.20 9.62 -21.32
CA LEU A 74 -19.79 8.85 -20.21
C LEU A 74 -18.77 7.90 -19.55
N ARG A 75 -17.88 7.28 -20.34
CA ARG A 75 -16.82 6.42 -19.79
C ARG A 75 -15.76 7.14 -18.97
N ARG A 76 -15.66 8.47 -19.04
CA ARG A 76 -14.77 9.26 -18.17
C ARG A 76 -15.45 9.55 -16.85
N GLU A 77 -16.73 9.92 -16.91
CA GLU A 77 -17.58 10.16 -15.74
C GLU A 77 -17.73 8.89 -14.89
N ASP A 78 -17.91 7.71 -15.51
CA ASP A 78 -17.98 6.43 -14.77
C ASP A 78 -16.68 6.09 -14.03
N LYS A 79 -15.52 6.43 -14.61
CA LYS A 79 -14.21 6.19 -13.97
C LYS A 79 -13.95 7.15 -12.82
N GLU A 80 -14.38 8.40 -12.97
CA GLU A 80 -14.28 9.39 -11.91
C GLU A 80 -15.20 9.03 -10.74
N ALA A 81 -16.41 8.52 -11.02
CA ALA A 81 -17.33 8.04 -9.99
C ALA A 81 -16.75 6.86 -9.19
N THR A 82 -16.13 5.88 -9.84
CA THR A 82 -15.49 4.75 -9.15
C THR A 82 -14.29 5.17 -8.32
N HIS A 83 -13.48 6.12 -8.81
CA HIS A 83 -12.34 6.62 -8.03
C HIS A 83 -12.79 7.41 -6.80
N VAL A 84 -13.88 8.15 -6.87
CA VAL A 84 -14.42 8.87 -5.69
C VAL A 84 -14.92 7.88 -4.63
N THR A 85 -15.64 6.83 -5.03
CA THR A 85 -16.11 5.81 -4.07
C THR A 85 -14.94 5.04 -3.45
N GLU A 86 -13.92 4.69 -4.24
CA GLU A 86 -12.71 4.02 -3.72
C GLU A 86 -11.95 4.90 -2.71
N LEU A 87 -11.87 6.22 -2.96
CA LEU A 87 -11.23 7.16 -2.04
C LEU A 87 -12.02 7.32 -0.74
N GLU A 88 -13.35 7.33 -0.80
CA GLU A 88 -14.22 7.42 0.37
C GLU A 88 -14.11 6.15 1.23
N GLU A 89 -14.19 4.97 0.63
CA GLU A 89 -13.99 3.69 1.32
C GLU A 89 -12.59 3.58 1.96
N ASN A 90 -11.54 4.03 1.26
CA ASN A 90 -10.19 4.02 1.79
C ASN A 90 -10.02 5.01 2.96
N ALA A 91 -10.68 6.17 2.91
CA ALA A 91 -10.68 7.13 4.00
C ALA A 91 -11.42 6.59 5.25
N GLU A 92 -12.53 5.88 5.06
CA GLU A 92 -13.24 5.21 6.15
C GLU A 92 -12.40 4.07 6.75
N ALA A 93 -11.77 3.25 5.91
CA ALA A 93 -10.87 2.18 6.36
C ALA A 93 -9.69 2.73 7.17
N ALA A 94 -9.08 3.82 6.73
CA ALA A 94 -8.00 4.49 7.45
C ALA A 94 -8.47 5.00 8.83
N ARG A 95 -9.68 5.56 8.93
CA ARG A 95 -10.25 6.00 10.22
C ARG A 95 -10.46 4.85 11.18
N LEU A 96 -11.03 3.74 10.71
CA LEU A 96 -11.24 2.55 11.53
C LEU A 96 -9.92 1.94 12.00
N ASP A 97 -8.90 1.93 11.13
CA ASP A 97 -7.57 1.41 11.50
C ASP A 97 -6.90 2.31 12.56
N HIS A 98 -7.02 3.63 12.43
CA HIS A 98 -6.57 4.57 13.45
C HIS A 98 -7.28 4.33 14.79
N GLU A 99 -8.60 4.17 14.79
CA GLU A 99 -9.37 3.91 16.00
C GLU A 99 -8.95 2.60 16.69
N ARG A 100 -8.74 1.53 15.91
CA ARG A 100 -8.23 0.24 16.42
C ARG A 100 -6.86 0.38 17.06
N ARG A 101 -5.93 1.09 16.41
CA ARG A 101 -4.59 1.33 16.97
C ARG A 101 -4.65 2.13 18.26
N PHE A 102 -5.55 3.12 18.37
CA PHE A 102 -5.76 3.86 19.60
C PHE A 102 -6.30 2.97 20.73
N GLN A 103 -7.27 2.11 20.44
CA GLN A 103 -7.81 1.16 21.41
C GLN A 103 -6.74 0.16 21.88
N GLU A 104 -5.96 -0.40 20.94
CA GLU A 104 -4.89 -1.34 21.26
C GLU A 104 -3.78 -0.66 22.09
N ALA A 105 -3.40 0.56 21.74
CA ALA A 105 -2.44 1.34 22.52
C ALA A 105 -2.96 1.63 23.94
N GLY A 106 -4.26 1.94 24.08
CA GLY A 106 -4.89 2.15 25.39
C GLY A 106 -4.85 0.90 26.28
N LEU A 107 -5.22 -0.26 25.74
CA LEU A 107 -5.14 -1.54 26.47
C LEU A 107 -3.70 -1.87 26.90
N ARG A 108 -2.73 -1.59 26.04
CA ARG A 108 -1.32 -1.83 26.34
C ARG A 108 -0.80 -0.90 27.43
N ASP A 109 -1.25 0.35 27.46
CA ASP A 109 -0.88 1.33 28.50
C ASP A 109 -1.47 0.93 29.86
N GLU A 110 -2.71 0.44 29.89
CA GLU A 110 -3.34 -0.10 31.10
C GLU A 110 -2.59 -1.32 31.66
N ASP A 111 -2.19 -2.25 30.78
CA ASP A 111 -1.38 -3.41 31.16
C ASP A 111 -0.01 -3.01 31.72
N LEU A 112 0.63 -1.99 31.12
CA LEU A 112 1.90 -1.46 31.62
C LEU A 112 1.74 -0.81 33.00
N ARG A 113 0.71 0.03 33.19
CA ARG A 113 0.41 0.62 34.51
C ARG A 113 0.13 -0.44 35.57
N ARG A 114 -0.54 -1.53 35.20
CA ARG A 114 -0.79 -2.65 36.11
C ARG A 114 0.51 -3.34 36.53
N ARG A 115 1.40 -3.61 35.59
CA ARG A 115 2.71 -4.23 35.90
C ARG A 115 3.59 -3.30 36.74
N GLU A 116 3.55 -2.00 36.46
CA GLU A 116 4.27 -1.00 37.23
C GLU A 116 3.78 -0.96 38.68
N SER A 117 2.46 -0.98 38.91
CA SER A 117 1.92 -1.01 40.27
C SER A 117 2.25 -2.30 41.01
N GLU A 118 2.23 -3.45 40.32
CA GLU A 118 2.66 -4.73 40.90
C GLU A 118 4.16 -4.73 41.26
N LEU A 119 5.01 -4.14 40.41
CA LEU A 119 6.44 -3.99 40.70
C LEU A 119 6.70 -3.02 41.85
N SER A 120 5.99 -1.90 41.90
CA SER A 120 6.09 -0.93 42.99
C SER A 120 5.69 -1.56 44.33
N ALA A 121 4.59 -2.32 44.36
CA ALA A 121 4.17 -3.05 45.57
C ALA A 121 5.19 -4.12 46.00
N ARG A 122 5.85 -4.79 45.04
CA ARG A 122 6.94 -5.72 45.36
C ARG A 122 8.16 -5.00 45.91
N HIS A 123 8.50 -3.84 45.37
CA HIS A 123 9.64 -3.05 45.83
C HIS A 123 9.43 -2.57 47.26
N GLU A 124 8.25 -2.00 47.56
CA GLU A 124 7.87 -1.64 48.93
C GLU A 124 7.90 -2.85 49.88
N GLY A 125 7.46 -4.02 49.41
CA GLY A 125 7.56 -5.28 50.14
C GLY A 125 9.00 -5.76 50.38
N LEU A 126 9.96 -5.38 49.53
CA LEU A 126 11.38 -5.67 49.73
C LEU A 126 12.02 -4.66 50.68
N ASP A 127 11.71 -3.37 50.53
CA ASP A 127 12.23 -2.30 51.39
C ASP A 127 11.81 -2.51 52.85
N THR A 128 10.55 -2.93 53.07
CA THR A 128 10.05 -3.28 54.41
C THR A 128 10.80 -4.48 55.01
N ARG A 129 11.04 -5.53 54.23
CA ARG A 129 11.82 -6.70 54.67
C ARG A 129 13.28 -6.35 54.95
N GLU A 130 13.87 -5.50 54.12
CA GLU A 130 15.23 -5.00 54.32
C GLU A 130 15.32 -4.23 55.63
N ALA A 131 14.40 -3.29 55.88
CA ALA A 131 14.35 -2.56 57.14
C ALA A 131 14.17 -3.48 58.36
N GLU A 132 13.35 -4.53 58.26
CA GLU A 132 13.20 -5.54 59.31
C GLU A 132 14.49 -6.32 59.55
N LEU A 133 15.19 -6.73 58.48
CA LEU A 133 16.47 -7.43 58.59
C LEU A 133 17.54 -6.53 59.20
N SER A 134 17.65 -5.28 58.75
CA SER A 134 18.59 -4.31 59.32
C SER A 134 18.33 -4.07 60.81
N ARG A 135 17.05 -4.01 61.23
CA ARG A 135 16.69 -3.90 62.64
C ARG A 135 17.10 -5.14 63.43
N ARG A 136 16.80 -6.35 62.95
CA ARG A 136 17.20 -7.60 63.61
C ARG A 136 18.71 -7.74 63.71
N GLU A 137 19.42 -7.33 62.67
CA GLU A 137 20.87 -7.35 62.65
C GLU A 137 21.43 -6.39 63.69
N ALA A 138 20.91 -5.16 63.80
CA ALA A 138 21.29 -4.23 64.85
C ALA A 138 21.03 -4.79 66.27
N GLU A 139 19.86 -5.40 66.50
CA GLU A 139 19.53 -6.05 67.77
C GLU A 139 20.42 -7.26 68.09
N TRP A 140 20.93 -7.96 67.07
CA TRP A 140 21.86 -9.08 67.24
C TRP A 140 23.28 -8.58 67.55
N ARG A 141 23.74 -7.53 66.85
CA ARG A 141 25.04 -6.88 67.09
C ARG A 141 25.18 -6.30 68.50
N GLU A 142 24.08 -5.82 69.08
CA GLU A 142 24.04 -5.33 70.46
C GLU A 142 24.24 -6.46 71.49
N ARG A 143 23.83 -7.69 71.16
CA ARG A 143 23.87 -8.84 72.09
C ARG A 143 25.15 -9.66 72.00
N GLU A 144 25.65 -9.94 70.80
CA GLU A 144 26.74 -10.91 70.60
C GLU A 144 28.13 -10.26 70.48
N GLY A 145 28.21 -8.95 70.27
CA GLY A 145 29.48 -8.25 70.03
C GLY A 145 30.15 -8.67 68.70
N PRO A 146 31.22 -8.00 68.27
CA PRO A 146 31.86 -8.29 66.98
C PRO A 146 32.54 -9.66 66.95
N SER A 147 32.34 -10.43 65.87
CA SER A 147 33.01 -11.72 65.69
C SER A 147 34.32 -11.61 64.92
N VAL A 148 35.15 -12.66 64.95
CA VAL A 148 36.42 -12.71 64.20
C VAL A 148 36.19 -12.54 62.70
N ALA A 149 35.08 -13.08 62.19
CA ALA A 149 34.72 -12.94 60.78
C ALA A 149 34.39 -11.48 60.41
N ASP A 150 33.82 -10.71 61.33
CA ASP A 150 33.48 -9.29 61.11
C ASP A 150 34.74 -8.43 61.06
N VAL A 151 35.74 -8.73 61.88
CA VAL A 151 37.05 -8.07 61.81
C VAL A 151 37.79 -8.42 60.52
N VAL A 152 37.77 -9.69 60.10
CA VAL A 152 38.43 -10.15 58.87
C VAL A 152 37.76 -9.57 57.60
N THR A 153 36.45 -9.36 57.63
CA THR A 153 35.70 -8.74 56.53
C THR A 153 35.72 -7.21 56.55
N GLY A 154 36.35 -6.60 57.56
CA GLY A 154 36.44 -5.14 57.71
C GLY A 154 35.14 -4.47 58.17
N ARG A 155 34.19 -5.25 58.71
CA ARG A 155 32.93 -4.75 59.28
C ARG A 155 33.09 -4.31 60.74
N ALA A 156 34.16 -4.74 61.40
CA ALA A 156 34.53 -4.31 62.75
C ALA A 156 36.03 -4.02 62.83
N ASP A 157 36.41 -3.09 63.68
CA ASP A 157 37.80 -2.71 63.93
C ASP A 157 38.27 -3.25 65.28
N GLY A 158 39.58 -3.53 65.40
CA GLY A 158 40.20 -4.03 66.63
C GLY A 158 40.41 -5.55 66.65
N SER A 159 40.62 -6.13 67.83
CA SER A 159 40.92 -7.56 68.01
C SER A 159 39.91 -8.24 68.93
N VAL A 160 39.24 -9.27 68.43
CA VAL A 160 38.28 -10.08 69.21
C VAL A 160 38.99 -10.83 70.34
N ASN A 161 40.23 -11.29 70.11
CA ASN A 161 41.02 -11.99 71.12
C ASN A 161 41.49 -11.06 72.26
N GLU A 162 41.65 -9.77 71.98
CA GLU A 162 42.09 -8.78 72.98
C GLU A 162 40.91 -8.06 73.66
N GLY A 163 39.67 -8.35 73.23
CA GLY A 163 38.46 -7.68 73.74
C GLY A 163 38.35 -6.21 73.33
N THR A 164 39.11 -5.78 72.32
CA THR A 164 39.13 -4.40 71.81
C THR A 164 38.29 -4.21 70.56
N ALA A 165 37.62 -5.27 70.09
CA ALA A 165 36.80 -5.21 68.90
C ALA A 165 35.56 -4.33 69.11
N SER A 166 35.36 -3.37 68.22
CA SER A 166 34.16 -2.54 68.13
C SER A 166 33.63 -2.55 66.70
N TRP A 167 32.31 -2.51 66.55
CA TRP A 167 31.70 -2.30 65.24
C TRP A 167 32.24 -1.02 64.62
N ALA A 168 32.62 -1.06 63.34
CA ALA A 168 33.01 0.14 62.64
C ALA A 168 31.76 1.02 62.47
N ASP A 169 31.80 2.27 62.94
CA ASP A 169 30.77 3.25 62.63
C ASP A 169 30.84 3.50 61.12
N GLU A 170 29.91 2.94 60.34
CA GLU A 170 29.88 3.19 58.89
C GLU A 170 29.72 4.70 58.65
N PRO A 171 30.71 5.38 58.03
CA PRO A 171 30.46 6.69 57.47
C PRO A 171 29.48 6.49 56.32
N GLY A 172 28.31 7.12 56.44
CA GLY A 172 27.20 6.92 55.51
C GLY A 172 27.59 7.06 54.04
N SER A 173 27.06 6.12 53.24
CA SER A 173 26.53 6.35 51.90
C SER A 173 27.30 7.30 50.98
N ALA A 174 28.17 6.75 50.12
CA ALA A 174 28.35 7.19 48.72
C ALA A 174 29.42 6.34 48.01
N GLY A 175 29.36 5.01 48.13
CA GLY A 175 30.07 4.13 47.21
C GLY A 175 29.26 4.03 45.93
N SER A 176 29.43 5.00 45.02
CA SER A 176 28.99 4.89 43.65
C SER A 176 29.49 3.56 43.09
N VAL A 177 28.61 2.57 43.00
CA VAL A 177 28.86 1.38 42.19
C VAL A 177 28.94 1.89 40.76
N GLU A 178 30.18 2.05 40.29
CA GLU A 178 30.49 2.35 38.91
C GLU A 178 29.86 1.25 38.07
N ARG A 179 28.71 1.60 37.46
CA ARG A 179 27.95 0.72 36.58
C ARG A 179 28.93 0.20 35.52
N PRO A 180 29.14 -1.12 35.40
CA PRO A 180 30.00 -1.65 34.35
C PRO A 180 29.44 -1.14 33.03
N ALA A 181 30.30 -0.55 32.20
CA ALA A 181 29.93 -0.01 30.90
C ALA A 181 29.06 -1.03 30.16
N GLU A 182 27.77 -0.71 30.00
CA GLU A 182 26.86 -1.48 29.18
C GLU A 182 27.50 -1.59 27.80
N THR A 183 27.87 -2.81 27.46
CA THR A 183 28.39 -3.16 26.16
C THR A 183 27.35 -2.74 25.14
N ARG A 184 27.77 -1.76 24.36
CA ARG A 184 27.18 -1.20 23.15
C ARG A 184 26.74 -2.31 22.19
N GLY A 185 25.61 -2.93 22.48
CA GLY A 185 24.92 -3.88 21.62
C GLY A 185 23.78 -3.18 20.91
N SER A 186 23.80 -3.26 19.59
CA SER A 186 22.67 -2.95 18.69
C SER A 186 22.44 -1.48 18.34
N ARG A 187 23.32 -0.96 17.47
CA ARG A 187 22.92 0.07 16.51
C ARG A 187 22.08 -0.60 15.40
N ARG A 188 20.80 -0.82 15.69
CA ARG A 188 19.75 -1.03 14.67
C ARG A 188 19.08 0.32 14.46
N THR A 189 19.59 1.07 13.48
CA THR A 189 18.84 2.20 12.93
C THR A 189 17.89 1.61 11.90
N ASP A 190 16.63 1.44 12.30
CA ASP A 190 15.52 1.72 11.40
C ASP A 190 15.70 3.18 10.95
N ARG A 191 15.92 3.35 9.64
CA ARG A 191 15.78 4.64 8.97
C ARG A 191 14.59 4.49 8.03
N THR A 192 13.42 4.75 8.57
CA THR A 192 12.24 5.13 7.81
C THR A 192 12.48 6.46 7.11
N GLU A 193 12.30 6.43 5.80
CA GLU A 193 11.59 7.43 4.99
C GLU A 193 11.61 8.87 5.49
N ALA A 194 12.51 9.65 4.89
CA ALA A 194 12.25 11.07 4.62
C ALA A 194 12.15 11.22 3.10
N LEU A 195 10.93 11.46 2.64
CA LEU A 195 10.65 12.07 1.34
C LEU A 195 11.42 13.39 1.23
N ASP A 196 12.15 13.57 0.13
CA ASP A 196 12.11 14.83 -0.60
C ASP A 196 12.44 14.61 -2.09
N PRO A 197 11.80 15.37 -3.00
CA PRO A 197 11.79 15.11 -4.43
C PRO A 197 12.87 15.91 -5.17
N ALA A 198 13.30 15.37 -6.31
CA ALA A 198 13.71 16.05 -7.55
C ALA A 198 14.94 15.38 -8.18
N ASP A 199 14.88 15.34 -9.51
CA ASP A 199 15.97 15.08 -10.45
C ASP A 199 16.65 13.72 -10.39
N THR A 200 16.19 12.81 -11.25
CA THR A 200 17.09 12.27 -12.29
C THR A 200 16.28 11.66 -13.42
N ALA A 201 16.11 12.46 -14.48
CA ALA A 201 15.94 11.95 -15.82
C ALA A 201 17.21 11.18 -16.26
N ASP A 202 17.02 10.35 -17.28
CA ASP A 202 18.03 9.94 -18.26
C ASP A 202 18.92 8.73 -17.92
N THR A 203 18.52 7.55 -18.42
CA THR A 203 19.31 6.59 -19.22
C THR A 203 18.43 5.35 -19.46
N ALA A 204 17.79 5.16 -20.62
CA ALA A 204 18.37 4.74 -21.89
C ALA A 204 19.12 3.40 -21.81
N ASP A 205 18.44 2.38 -22.34
CA ASP A 205 18.94 1.49 -23.39
C ASP A 205 19.97 0.41 -23.01
N THR A 206 19.51 -0.85 -22.98
CA THR A 206 20.26 -1.96 -23.60
C THR A 206 19.30 -3.06 -24.03
N SER A 207 19.20 -3.20 -25.35
CA SER A 207 18.78 -4.37 -26.11
C SER A 207 19.68 -5.60 -25.88
N SER A 208 19.08 -6.79 -25.78
CA SER A 208 19.55 -8.05 -26.38
C SER A 208 18.42 -9.08 -26.24
N SER A 209 17.64 -9.36 -27.27
CA SER A 209 17.95 -10.30 -28.37
C SER A 209 18.11 -11.75 -27.92
N ASP A 210 17.15 -12.55 -28.39
CA ASP A 210 17.31 -13.87 -29.01
C ASP A 210 17.28 -15.17 -28.20
N GLU A 211 16.27 -15.95 -28.61
CA GLU A 211 16.33 -17.35 -29.04
C GLU A 211 16.27 -18.50 -28.02
N ARG A 212 15.50 -19.52 -28.45
CA ARG A 212 15.30 -20.90 -27.95
C ARG A 212 14.18 -21.04 -26.91
N GLU A 213 13.19 -21.91 -27.07
CA GLU A 213 13.07 -23.06 -27.96
C GLU A 213 11.59 -23.43 -28.13
N GLN A 214 11.21 -23.54 -29.39
CA GLN A 214 9.98 -24.17 -29.87
C GLN A 214 10.38 -25.59 -30.28
N ARG A 215 9.95 -26.60 -29.52
CA ARG A 215 9.97 -28.07 -29.77
C ARG A 215 9.38 -28.71 -28.51
N ASP A 216 8.50 -29.69 -28.47
CA ASP A 216 7.83 -30.58 -29.41
C ASP A 216 6.56 -31.02 -28.64
N SER A 217 5.38 -31.05 -29.26
CA SER A 217 4.79 -32.26 -29.84
C SER A 217 4.47 -33.37 -28.82
N THR A 218 3.16 -33.59 -28.62
CA THR A 218 2.46 -34.89 -28.63
C THR A 218 3.14 -36.09 -27.97
N VAL A 219 2.57 -36.55 -26.85
CA VAL A 219 1.92 -37.88 -26.67
C VAL A 219 0.84 -37.73 -25.60
#